data_AF-A0AAD5Y436-F1
#
_entry.id   AF-A0AAD5Y436-F1
#
_cell.length_a   1.000
_cell.length_b   1.000
_cell.length_c   1.000
_cell.angle_alpha   90.00
_cell.angle_beta   90.00
_cell.angle_gamma   90.00
#
_symmetry.space_group_name_H-M   'P 1'
#
loop_
_entity.id
_entity.type
_entity.pdbx_description
1 polymer ?
#
loop_
_entity_poly.entity_id
_entity_poly.type
_entity_poly.pdbx_seq_one_letter_code
_entity_poly.pdbx_strand_id
1 'polypeptide(L)'
;MESKKVDMNDQDYQQALKLRKELLDIFAQVEQISKRIKSLPTCNPQTRKLQDNVHLAIIQYLQTHMFSLQLLPNTSSQEPAVEYLDTEIIVIQDSIVQLKRQLQDSVSRRKFEDAESIRMQLSELEQQLEILMESK
;
A
#
# COMPACT_ATOMS: atom_id res chain seq x y z
N MET A 1 30.23 -6.17 -10.87
CA MET A 1 29.35 -6.98 -10.01
C MET A 1 28.34 -7.64 -10.94
N GLU A 2 28.47 -8.93 -11.18
CA GLU A 2 27.65 -9.68 -12.13
C GLU A 2 26.23 -9.83 -11.58
N SER A 3 25.24 -9.21 -12.25
CA SER A 3 23.83 -9.46 -11.97
C SER A 3 23.52 -10.91 -12.33
N LYS A 4 23.44 -11.79 -11.33
CA LYS A 4 22.89 -13.14 -11.49
C LYS A 4 21.49 -13.00 -12.09
N LYS A 5 21.32 -13.41 -13.35
CA LYS A 5 19.99 -13.66 -13.92
C LYS A 5 19.35 -14.76 -13.06
N VAL A 6 18.28 -14.42 -12.36
CA VAL A 6 17.48 -15.40 -11.62
C VAL A 6 16.76 -16.25 -12.67
N ASP A 7 17.11 -17.51 -12.78
CA ASP A 7 16.44 -18.44 -13.68
C ASP A 7 15.01 -18.69 -13.17
N MET A 8 13.99 -18.40 -14.00
CA MET A 8 12.58 -18.60 -13.63
C MET A 8 12.21 -20.07 -13.33
N ASN A 9 13.06 -21.03 -13.73
CA ASN A 9 12.93 -22.45 -13.44
C ASN A 9 13.60 -22.87 -12.13
N ASP A 10 14.20 -21.93 -11.41
CA ASP A 10 14.77 -22.17 -10.10
C ASP A 10 13.65 -22.56 -9.12
N GLN A 11 13.82 -23.69 -8.45
CA GLN A 11 12.84 -24.26 -7.52
C GLN A 11 12.56 -23.29 -6.37
N ASP A 12 13.59 -22.58 -5.90
CA ASP A 12 13.48 -21.60 -4.81
C ASP A 12 12.63 -20.40 -5.26
N TYR A 13 12.78 -20.00 -6.52
CA TYR A 13 12.01 -18.90 -7.11
C TYR A 13 10.53 -19.26 -7.28
N GLN A 14 10.22 -20.48 -7.73
CA GLN A 14 8.84 -20.96 -7.82
C GLN A 14 8.18 -21.07 -6.43
N GLN A 15 8.92 -21.51 -5.42
CA GLN A 15 8.45 -21.52 -4.03
C GLN A 15 8.20 -20.10 -3.50
N ALA A 16 9.09 -19.15 -3.80
CA ALA A 16 8.92 -17.75 -3.43
C ALA A 16 7.66 -17.13 -4.07
N LEU A 17 7.39 -17.42 -5.35
CA LEU A 17 6.16 -16.97 -6.03
C LEU A 17 4.89 -17.54 -5.37
N LYS A 18 4.92 -18.83 -5.00
CA LYS A 18 3.80 -19.46 -4.29
C LYS A 18 3.56 -18.81 -2.93
N LEU A 19 4.62 -18.63 -2.14
CA LEU A 19 4.56 -17.97 -0.83
C LEU A 19 4.05 -16.53 -0.95
N ARG A 20 4.49 -15.78 -1.96
CA ARG A 20 3.96 -14.44 -2.25
C ARG A 20 2.46 -14.48 -2.48
N LYS A 21 1.98 -15.40 -3.32
CA LYS A 21 0.54 -15.52 -3.60
C LYS A 21 -0.26 -15.89 -2.35
N GLU A 22 0.24 -16.83 -1.55
CA GLU A 22 -0.39 -17.22 -0.27
C GLU A 22 -0.44 -16.04 0.71
N LEU A 23 0.65 -15.26 0.82
CA LEU A 23 0.69 -14.06 1.66
C LEU A 23 -0.34 -13.01 1.21
N LEU A 24 -0.43 -12.72 -0.10
CA LEU A 24 -1.41 -11.77 -0.63
C LEU A 24 -2.85 -12.20 -0.34
N ASP A 25 -3.15 -13.50 -0.47
CA ASP A 25 -4.48 -14.03 -0.18
C ASP A 25 -4.82 -13.94 1.32
N ILE A 26 -3.88 -14.30 2.20
CA ILE A 26 -4.05 -14.15 3.66
C ILE A 26 -4.31 -12.69 4.03
N PHE A 27 -3.55 -11.76 3.45
CA PHE A 27 -3.76 -10.33 3.72
C PHE A 27 -5.12 -9.82 3.24
N ALA A 28 -5.59 -10.25 2.07
CA ALA A 28 -6.94 -9.95 1.60
C ALA A 28 -8.02 -10.48 2.57
N GLN A 29 -7.83 -11.70 3.10
CA GLN A 29 -8.70 -12.27 4.13
C GLN A 29 -8.70 -11.44 5.42
N VAL A 30 -7.52 -10.98 5.88
CA VAL A 30 -7.39 -10.10 7.05
C VAL A 30 -8.12 -8.78 6.84
N GLU A 31 -8.01 -8.17 5.66
CA GLU A 31 -8.74 -6.94 5.31
C GLU A 31 -10.26 -7.15 5.35
N GLN A 32 -10.74 -8.29 4.81
CA GLN A 32 -12.15 -8.66 4.83
C GLN A 32 -12.66 -8.84 6.27
N ILE A 33 -11.88 -9.50 7.14
CA ILE A 33 -12.21 -9.67 8.56
C ILE A 33 -12.28 -8.31 9.26
N SER A 34 -11.32 -7.42 8.97
CA SER A 34 -11.29 -6.06 9.51
C SER A 34 -12.56 -5.26 9.16
N LYS A 35 -12.99 -5.31 7.90
CA LYS A 35 -14.26 -4.70 7.45
C LYS A 35 -15.46 -5.32 8.16
N ARG A 36 -15.46 -6.65 8.35
CA ARG A 36 -16.52 -7.36 9.06
C ARG A 36 -16.61 -6.94 10.51
N ILE A 37 -15.49 -6.84 11.22
CA ILE A 37 -15.44 -6.36 12.62
C ILE A 37 -16.07 -4.97 12.74
N LYS A 38 -15.76 -4.06 11.82
CA LYS A 38 -16.34 -2.71 11.78
C LYS A 38 -17.84 -2.69 11.47
N SER A 39 -18.32 -3.64 10.67
CA SER A 39 -19.75 -3.76 10.31
C SER A 39 -20.62 -4.40 11.39
N LEU A 40 -20.02 -5.01 12.42
CA LEU A 40 -20.80 -5.65 13.48
C LEU A 40 -21.64 -4.62 14.24
N PRO A 41 -22.91 -4.94 14.57
CA PRO A 41 -23.76 -4.05 15.33
C PRO A 41 -23.18 -3.80 16.72
N THR A 42 -23.20 -2.54 17.17
CA THR A 42 -22.70 -2.12 18.48
C THR A 42 -23.78 -1.39 19.26
N CYS A 43 -24.04 -1.82 20.49
CA CYS A 43 -24.96 -1.14 21.39
C CYS A 43 -24.31 -0.02 22.24
N ASN A 44 -22.98 0.02 22.34
CA ASN A 44 -22.26 0.97 23.20
C ASN A 44 -21.23 1.78 22.38
N PRO A 45 -21.12 3.11 22.57
CA PRO A 45 -20.11 3.94 21.91
C PRO A 45 -18.66 3.48 22.16
N GLN A 46 -18.36 2.87 23.31
CA GLN A 46 -17.01 2.38 23.60
C GLN A 46 -16.62 1.17 22.74
N THR A 47 -17.55 0.25 22.50
CA THR A 47 -17.30 -0.90 21.60
C THR A 47 -17.16 -0.47 20.14
N ARG A 48 -17.87 0.59 19.72
CA ARG A 48 -17.67 1.19 18.39
C ARG A 48 -16.25 1.78 18.25
N LYS A 49 -15.78 2.54 19.24
CA LYS A 49 -14.39 3.03 19.26
C LYS A 49 -13.37 1.90 19.21
N LEU A 50 -13.61 0.81 19.94
CA LEU A 50 -12.73 -0.37 19.89
C LEU A 50 -12.70 -0.99 18.49
N GLN A 51 -13.86 -1.18 17.84
CA GLN A 51 -13.93 -1.69 16.47
C GLN A 51 -13.19 -0.78 15.48
N ASP A 52 -13.37 0.54 15.58
CA ASP A 52 -12.69 1.50 14.72
C ASP A 52 -11.16 1.46 14.93
N ASN A 53 -10.70 1.36 16.19
CA ASN A 53 -9.28 1.25 16.51
C ASN A 53 -8.66 -0.07 16.02
N VAL A 54 -9.37 -1.20 16.17
CA VAL A 54 -8.93 -2.50 15.65
C VAL A 54 -8.85 -2.46 14.13
N HIS A 55 -9.86 -1.90 13.47
CA HIS A 55 -9.86 -1.73 12.02
C HIS A 55 -8.67 -0.88 11.57
N LEU A 56 -8.43 0.26 12.22
CA LEU A 56 -7.32 1.16 11.92
C LEU A 56 -5.96 0.47 12.09
N ALA A 57 -5.75 -0.26 13.20
CA ALA A 57 -4.51 -0.98 13.45
C ALA A 57 -4.24 -2.05 12.37
N ILE A 58 -5.29 -2.77 11.94
CA ILE A 58 -5.16 -3.74 10.85
C ILE A 58 -4.81 -3.06 9.53
N ILE A 59 -5.44 -1.92 9.20
CA ILE A 59 -5.12 -1.18 7.98
C ILE A 59 -3.66 -0.70 8.00
N GLN A 60 -3.18 -0.16 9.13
CA GLN A 60 -1.77 0.26 9.27
C GLN A 60 -0.79 -0.90 9.11
N TYR A 61 -1.11 -2.05 9.70
CA TYR A 61 -0.32 -3.28 9.54
C TYR A 61 -0.27 -3.73 8.07
N LEU A 62 -1.43 -3.77 7.40
CA LEU A 62 -1.51 -4.13 5.98
C LEU A 62 -0.78 -3.13 5.10
N GLN A 63 -0.90 -1.82 5.34
CA GLN A 63 -0.16 -0.80 4.59
C GLN A 63 1.35 -1.02 4.71
N THR A 64 1.86 -1.31 5.91
CA THR A 64 3.30 -1.53 6.12
C THR A 64 3.80 -2.80 5.41
N HIS A 65 3.04 -3.89 5.49
CA HIS A 65 3.49 -5.20 5.00
C HIS A 65 3.07 -5.53 3.56
N MET A 66 1.94 -5.01 3.07
CA MET A 66 1.52 -5.17 1.68
C MET A 66 2.23 -4.20 0.73
N PHE A 67 2.60 -2.99 1.18
CA PHE A 67 3.42 -2.06 0.37
C PHE A 67 4.76 -2.71 -0.01
N SER A 68 5.39 -3.36 0.97
CA SER A 68 6.62 -4.15 0.79
C SER A 68 6.48 -5.29 -0.23
N LEU A 69 5.27 -5.81 -0.44
CA LEU A 69 4.99 -6.92 -1.38
C LEU A 69 4.50 -6.45 -2.75
N GLN A 70 3.80 -5.31 -2.83
CA GLN A 70 3.35 -4.71 -4.09
C GLN A 70 4.52 -4.09 -4.86
N LEU A 71 5.53 -3.56 -4.16
CA LEU A 71 6.79 -3.06 -4.75
C LEU A 71 7.66 -4.17 -5.34
N LEU A 72 7.44 -5.43 -4.95
CA LEU A 72 8.17 -6.53 -5.56
C LEU A 72 7.66 -6.69 -7.00
N PRO A 73 8.52 -6.55 -8.01
CA PRO A 73 8.13 -6.63 -9.42
C PRO A 73 7.29 -7.89 -9.68
N ASN A 74 6.15 -7.74 -10.36
CA ASN A 74 5.34 -8.86 -10.83
C ASN A 74 6.12 -9.57 -11.94
N THR A 75 6.92 -10.56 -11.59
CA THR A 75 7.81 -11.25 -12.52
C THR A 75 7.10 -12.29 -13.41
N SER A 76 5.78 -12.19 -13.59
CA SER A 76 5.01 -13.07 -14.49
C SER A 76 5.00 -12.61 -15.95
N SER A 77 5.64 -11.50 -16.30
CA SER A 77 5.69 -11.01 -17.67
C SER A 77 7.14 -10.70 -18.04
N GLN A 78 7.66 -11.44 -19.03
CA GLN A 78 8.78 -10.94 -19.81
C GLN A 78 8.26 -9.75 -20.63
N GLU A 79 8.31 -8.52 -20.09
CA GLU A 79 8.17 -7.28 -20.85
C GLU A 79 8.88 -6.13 -20.09
N PRO A 80 9.35 -5.08 -20.81
CA PRO A 80 10.56 -4.32 -20.46
C PRO A 80 10.34 -3.39 -19.27
N ALA A 81 11.43 -2.79 -18.75
CA ALA A 81 11.51 -1.81 -17.66
C ALA A 81 10.41 -0.71 -17.61
N VAL A 82 9.68 -0.51 -18.71
CA VAL A 82 8.55 0.40 -18.87
C VAL A 82 7.32 -0.02 -18.04
N GLU A 83 7.03 -1.32 -17.90
CA GLU A 83 5.85 -1.79 -17.13
C GLU A 83 6.04 -1.62 -15.60
N TYR A 84 7.29 -1.66 -15.13
CA TYR A 84 7.65 -1.41 -13.73
C TYR A 84 7.55 0.07 -13.37
N LEU A 85 8.03 0.96 -14.26
CA LEU A 85 7.83 2.40 -14.16
C LEU A 85 6.34 2.75 -14.12
N ASP A 86 5.54 2.15 -15.01
CA ASP A 86 4.10 2.39 -15.04
C ASP A 86 3.40 1.86 -13.76
N THR A 87 3.86 0.74 -13.20
CA THR A 87 3.34 0.23 -11.91
C THR A 87 3.72 1.16 -10.74
N GLU A 88 4.95 1.65 -10.69
CA GLU A 88 5.44 2.56 -9.66
C GLU A 88 4.72 3.92 -9.73
N ILE A 89 4.50 4.45 -10.94
CA ILE A 89 3.68 5.64 -11.21
C ILE A 89 2.24 5.44 -10.70
N ILE A 90 1.61 4.30 -11.01
CA ILE A 90 0.24 3.99 -10.53
C ILE A 90 0.17 3.98 -9.00
N VAL A 91 1.16 3.39 -8.34
CA VAL A 91 1.21 3.28 -6.87
C VAL A 91 1.43 4.64 -6.22
N ILE A 92 2.36 5.45 -6.72
CA ILE A 92 2.60 6.81 -6.21
C ILE A 92 1.35 7.68 -6.41
N GLN A 93 0.69 7.55 -7.55
CA GLN A 93 -0.51 8.30 -7.87
C GLN A 93 -1.69 7.94 -6.95
N ASP A 94 -1.87 6.65 -6.62
CA ASP A 94 -2.87 6.22 -5.63
C ASP A 94 -2.56 6.74 -4.21
N SER A 95 -1.29 6.71 -3.80
CA SER A 95 -0.83 7.26 -2.51
C SER A 95 -1.11 8.76 -2.39
N ILE A 96 -0.84 9.54 -3.46
CA ILE A 96 -1.16 10.96 -3.52
C ILE A 96 -2.66 11.21 -3.37
N VAL A 97 -3.52 10.39 -4.00
CA VAL A 97 -4.98 10.50 -3.87
C VAL A 97 -5.43 10.23 -2.43
N GLN A 98 -4.87 9.22 -1.77
CA GLN A 98 -5.17 8.90 -0.38
C GLN A 98 -4.72 10.01 0.58
N LEU A 99 -3.51 10.54 0.40
CA LEU A 99 -2.98 11.64 1.23
C LEU A 99 -3.75 12.94 1.02
N LYS A 100 -4.18 13.27 -0.21
CA LYS A 100 -5.07 14.41 -0.48
C LYS A 100 -6.39 14.30 0.28
N ARG A 101 -6.95 13.09 0.35
CA ARG A 101 -8.16 12.81 1.14
C ARG A 101 -7.93 12.97 2.64
N GLN A 102 -6.81 12.44 3.14
CA GLN A 102 -6.45 12.57 4.55
C GLN A 102 -6.15 14.02 4.96
N LEU A 103 -5.57 14.82 4.05
CA LEU A 103 -5.37 16.25 4.22
C LEU A 103 -6.70 16.98 4.34
N GLN A 104 -7.65 16.68 3.44
CA GLN A 104 -9.00 17.24 3.48
C GLN A 104 -9.71 16.92 4.80
N ASP A 105 -9.58 15.69 5.29
CA ASP A 105 -10.14 15.27 6.58
C ASP A 105 -9.46 15.96 7.77
N SER A 106 -8.14 16.17 7.72
CA SER A 106 -7.37 16.82 8.79
C SER A 106 -7.65 18.33 8.87
N VAL A 107 -7.76 18.99 7.71
CA VAL A 107 -8.19 20.39 7.61
C VAL A 107 -9.62 20.55 8.13
N SER A 108 -10.53 19.65 7.77
CA SER A 108 -11.93 19.65 8.24
C SER A 108 -12.02 19.46 9.76
N ARG A 109 -11.07 18.73 10.36
CA ARG A 109 -10.98 18.49 11.81
C ARG A 109 -10.16 19.54 12.57
N ARG A 110 -9.69 20.61 11.91
CA ARG A 110 -8.80 21.66 12.48
C ARG A 110 -7.51 21.12 13.11
N LYS A 111 -7.03 19.97 12.65
CA LYS A 111 -5.75 19.39 13.08
C LYS A 111 -4.64 19.90 12.16
N PHE A 112 -4.19 21.13 12.41
CA PHE A 112 -3.28 21.84 11.51
C PHE A 112 -1.86 21.27 11.49
N GLU A 113 -1.38 20.69 12.60
CA GLU A 113 -0.06 20.01 12.64
C GLU A 113 -0.05 18.75 11.76
N ASP A 114 -1.10 17.92 11.86
CA ASP A 114 -1.26 16.73 11.01
C ASP A 114 -1.40 17.13 9.53
N ALA A 115 -2.12 18.22 9.24
CA ALA A 115 -2.31 18.72 7.89
C ALA A 115 -0.99 19.21 7.25
N GLU A 116 -0.10 19.83 8.01
CA GLU A 116 1.18 20.31 7.49
C GLU A 116 2.17 19.16 7.22
N SER A 117 2.18 18.15 8.11
CA SER A 117 2.94 16.92 7.88
C SER A 117 2.49 16.21 6.59
N ILE A 118 1.18 16.09 6.37
CA ILE A 118 0.62 15.46 5.17
C ILE A 118 0.94 16.28 3.91
N ARG A 119 0.95 17.62 3.98
CA ARG A 119 1.35 18.50 2.86
C ARG A 119 2.80 18.28 2.46
N MET A 120 3.69 18.12 3.44
CA MET A 120 5.11 17.85 3.19
C MET A 120 5.30 16.50 2.49
N GLN A 121 4.60 15.46 2.97
CA GLN A 121 4.62 14.13 2.35
C GLN A 121 4.04 14.13 0.93
N LEU A 122 2.97 14.91 0.68
CA LEU A 122 2.40 15.11 -0.65
C LEU A 122 3.40 15.76 -1.60
N SER A 123 4.08 16.81 -1.15
CA SER A 123 5.09 17.51 -1.96
C SER A 123 6.23 16.58 -2.36
N GLU A 124 6.69 15.71 -1.45
CA GLU A 124 7.77 14.77 -1.73
C GLU A 124 7.36 13.70 -2.74
N LEU A 125 6.15 13.14 -2.61
CA LEU A 125 5.62 12.15 -3.55
C LEU A 125 5.29 12.73 -4.92
N GLU A 126 4.77 13.97 -4.98
CA GLU A 126 4.54 14.68 -6.24
C GLU A 126 5.86 14.93 -6.98
N GLN A 127 6.94 15.26 -6.25
CA GLN A 127 8.26 15.45 -6.84
C GLN A 127 8.89 14.12 -7.32
N GLN A 128 8.70 13.02 -6.58
CA GLN A 128 9.14 11.70 -7.02
C GLN A 128 8.38 11.25 -8.29
N LEU A 129 7.08 11.53 -8.38
CA LEU A 129 6.28 11.26 -9.58
C LEU A 129 6.80 12.02 -10.80
N GLU A 130 7.14 13.31 -10.62
CA GLU A 130 7.70 14.15 -11.69
C GLU A 130 9.02 13.59 -12.22
N ILE A 131 9.93 13.20 -11.32
CA ILE A 131 11.22 12.56 -11.68
C ILE A 131 11.00 11.25 -12.44
N LEU A 132 10.06 10.40 -11.99
CA LEU A 132 9.75 9.13 -12.65
C LEU A 132 9.10 9.32 -14.02
N MET A 133 8.28 10.35 -14.21
CA MET A 133 7.70 10.69 -15.51
C MET A 133 8.72 11.28 -16.48
N GLU A 134 9.69 12.08 -16.01
CA GLU A 134 10.78 12.62 -16.83
C GLU A 134 11.82 11.57 -17.23
N SER A 135 11.93 10.47 -16.48
CA SER A 135 12.84 9.37 -16.75
C SER A 135 12.31 8.36 -17.80
N LYS A 136 11.12 8.57 -18.36
CA LYS A 136 10.48 7.72 -19.38
C LYS A 136 10.80 8.20 -20.80
#